data_AF-F2IIF8-F1
#
_entry.id   AF-F2IIF8-F1
#
_cell.length_a   1.000
_cell.length_b   1.000
_cell.length_c   1.000
_cell.angle_alpha   90.00
_cell.angle_beta   90.00
_cell.angle_gamma   90.00
#
_symmetry.space_group_name_H-M   'P 1'
#
loop_
_entity.id
_entity.type
_entity.pdbx_description
1 polymer ?
#
loop_
_entity_poly.entity_id
_entity_poly.type
_entity_poly.pdbx_seq_one_letter_code
_entity_poly.pdbx_strand_id
1 'polypeptide(L)'
;MKTKNAFLFILFSSFLAFGQDCTAKLTYTLANIKGGFYANQTVSLTAKDGSKTFIQKSDANGMVTFDVPCETLFDLKITNYTHPEEAISGKAGSQSRQVLSYEPNMKEKDALFAMSATEKAALEKTLSLLPDTTKLPTGMLKTPPHLENYELMSIKLKDLNNGLLINEDFIITGTNRKKSFQGKTSKTGEIQLYIPKGDNYTLNFKYHKAYKKFDSEFKNGTINSRMEITYMGTKEYEKRKKEEEDRIKAEEKRLAEDRLAFEKYCKERRVSLEEGYKLKLKEATNGTSEDDVVTKVLTRNKWSEKLIVCDLTGSMDPYAQQLSVWYQLNFKKEPNLQFVFFNDGDEKDDSEKKIGSTGGIYYQKSTGLDSLIYLMSFVRSRGNGGDCPENNLEALIKGVKKAQPYKELVMIVDNNAPVKDISLLNQFTKPVHIILCGSTRGEVLSDYLLIAWKTKGSIHTIEEDISKIATMSEGQTIQIGGYTYKILGGEFVRITKA
;
A
#
# COMPACT_ATOMS: atom_id res chain seq x y z
N MET A 1 76.44 6.92 -25.61
CA MET A 1 76.32 6.26 -24.30
C MET A 1 74.84 6.11 -23.98
N LYS A 2 74.35 4.88 -23.86
CA LYS A 2 72.93 4.55 -23.60
C LYS A 2 72.63 4.74 -22.11
N THR A 3 71.69 5.63 -21.78
CA THR A 3 71.03 5.66 -20.47
C THR A 3 69.55 5.32 -20.69
N LYS A 4 69.15 4.15 -20.16
CA LYS A 4 67.79 3.64 -20.17
C LYS A 4 67.02 4.32 -19.02
N ASN A 5 65.98 5.09 -19.34
CA ASN A 5 64.95 5.46 -18.37
C ASN A 5 63.83 4.42 -18.45
N ALA A 6 63.62 3.71 -17.35
CA ALA A 6 62.49 2.79 -17.18
C ALA A 6 61.24 3.60 -16.80
N PHE A 7 60.25 3.61 -17.68
CA PHE A 7 58.90 4.10 -17.36
C PHE A 7 58.13 2.97 -16.69
N LEU A 8 57.79 3.16 -15.42
CA LEU A 8 56.89 2.31 -14.65
C LEU A 8 55.44 2.61 -15.06
N PHE A 9 54.87 1.76 -15.92
CA PHE A 9 53.45 1.80 -16.25
C PHE A 9 52.65 1.19 -15.08
N ILE A 10 51.98 2.05 -14.30
CA ILE A 10 50.97 1.60 -13.34
C ILE A 10 49.70 1.32 -14.15
N LEU A 11 49.40 0.04 -14.36
CA LEU A 11 48.11 -0.43 -14.86
C LEU A 11 47.03 -0.09 -13.83
N PHE A 12 46.22 0.92 -14.12
CA PHE A 12 44.91 1.08 -13.49
C PHE A 12 44.01 -0.06 -14.00
N SER A 13 43.96 -1.16 -13.23
CA SER A 13 42.89 -2.14 -13.37
C SER A 13 41.59 -1.46 -12.91
N SER A 14 40.80 -0.99 -13.88
CA SER A 14 39.41 -0.62 -13.64
C SER A 14 38.67 -1.87 -13.15
N PHE A 15 38.48 -1.96 -11.84
CA PHE A 15 37.48 -2.84 -11.24
C PHE A 15 36.12 -2.40 -11.78
N LEU A 16 35.62 -3.11 -12.80
CA LEU A 16 34.20 -3.16 -13.08
C LEU A 16 33.54 -3.79 -11.85
N ALA A 17 32.98 -2.95 -10.99
CA ALA A 17 32.05 -3.39 -9.98
C ALA A 17 30.84 -3.99 -10.71
N PHE A 18 30.79 -5.32 -10.80
CA PHE A 18 29.58 -6.03 -11.15
C PHE A 18 28.55 -5.67 -10.08
N GLY A 19 27.62 -4.76 -10.41
CA GLY A 19 26.40 -4.61 -9.62
C GLY A 19 25.74 -5.99 -9.54
N GLN A 20 25.40 -6.44 -8.33
CA GLN A 20 24.49 -7.57 -8.21
C GLN A 20 23.18 -7.16 -8.86
N ASP A 21 22.93 -7.63 -10.07
CA ASP A 21 21.64 -7.48 -10.73
C ASP A 21 20.59 -8.13 -9.82
N CYS A 22 19.67 -7.31 -9.31
CA CYS A 22 18.58 -7.80 -8.47
C CYS A 22 17.68 -8.72 -9.29
N THR A 23 17.64 -10.01 -8.93
CA THR A 23 16.82 -11.02 -9.62
C THR A 23 15.69 -11.56 -8.74
N ALA A 24 14.47 -11.57 -9.27
CA ALA A 24 13.27 -12.18 -8.70
C ALA A 24 12.77 -13.34 -9.59
N LYS A 25 12.06 -14.30 -8.99
CA LYS A 25 11.49 -15.45 -9.71
C LYS A 25 10.00 -15.29 -9.98
N LEU A 26 9.61 -15.38 -11.24
CA LEU A 26 8.22 -15.47 -11.68
C LEU A 26 7.95 -16.86 -12.25
N THR A 27 7.01 -17.59 -11.65
CA THR A 27 6.63 -18.94 -12.08
C THR A 27 5.18 -18.96 -12.56
N TYR A 28 4.96 -19.57 -13.72
CA TYR A 28 3.63 -19.79 -14.28
C TYR A 28 3.39 -21.27 -14.50
N THR A 29 2.20 -21.73 -14.16
CA THR A 29 1.70 -23.07 -14.50
C THR A 29 0.61 -22.91 -15.56
N LEU A 30 0.84 -23.49 -16.73
CA LEU A 30 -0.06 -23.42 -17.88
C LEU A 30 -0.94 -24.67 -17.90
N ALA A 31 -2.20 -24.52 -17.51
CA ALA A 31 -3.16 -25.61 -17.38
C ALA A 31 -4.17 -25.63 -18.52
N ASN A 32 -4.57 -26.82 -18.96
CA ASN A 32 -5.63 -26.99 -19.94
C ASN A 32 -6.98 -27.10 -19.22
N ILE A 33 -7.95 -26.28 -19.62
CA ILE A 33 -9.30 -26.32 -19.02
C ILE A 33 -10.02 -27.67 -19.23
N LYS A 34 -9.60 -28.46 -20.23
CA LYS A 34 -10.09 -29.83 -20.48
C LYS A 34 -9.34 -30.89 -19.66
N GLY A 35 -8.43 -30.48 -18.79
CA GLY A 35 -7.55 -31.34 -18.00
C GLY A 35 -6.14 -31.45 -18.56
N GLY A 36 -5.16 -31.56 -17.67
CA GLY A 36 -3.73 -31.62 -17.99
C GLY A 36 -3.04 -30.25 -18.07
N PHE A 37 -1.80 -30.24 -18.55
CA PHE A 37 -0.93 -29.06 -18.62
C PHE A 37 -0.32 -28.88 -20.02
N TYR A 38 0.06 -27.64 -20.36
CA TYR A 38 0.70 -27.31 -21.64
C TYR A 38 2.22 -27.39 -21.55
N ALA A 39 2.81 -28.45 -22.08
CA ALA A 39 4.26 -28.60 -22.18
C ALA A 39 4.84 -27.93 -23.43
N ASN A 40 6.11 -27.49 -23.36
CA ASN A 40 6.87 -26.90 -24.47
C ASN A 40 6.24 -25.62 -25.06
N GLN A 41 5.37 -24.94 -24.29
CA GLN A 41 4.75 -23.69 -24.71
C GLN A 41 5.72 -22.54 -24.48
N THR A 42 5.93 -21.69 -25.50
CA THR A 42 6.82 -20.54 -25.37
C THR A 42 6.12 -19.44 -24.58
N VAL A 43 6.79 -18.95 -23.54
CA VAL A 43 6.35 -17.87 -22.68
C VAL A 43 7.39 -16.77 -22.72
N SER A 44 6.96 -15.52 -22.87
CA SER A 44 7.83 -14.36 -22.86
C SER A 44 7.33 -13.29 -21.90
N LEU A 45 8.26 -12.71 -21.13
CA LEU A 45 8.03 -11.53 -20.29
C LEU A 45 8.81 -10.37 -20.91
N THR A 46 8.13 -9.29 -21.29
CA THR A 46 8.77 -8.07 -21.82
C THR A 46 8.55 -6.94 -20.84
N ALA A 47 9.63 -6.33 -20.33
CA ALA A 47 9.53 -5.20 -19.42
C ALA A 47 8.78 -4.05 -20.10
N LYS A 48 7.84 -3.41 -19.40
CA LYS A 48 6.97 -2.35 -19.92
C LYS A 48 7.73 -1.08 -20.31
N ASP A 49 8.89 -0.86 -19.72
CA ASP A 49 9.82 0.21 -20.11
C ASP A 49 10.60 -0.12 -21.40
N GLY A 50 10.37 -1.31 -21.99
CA GLY A 50 11.03 -1.79 -23.21
C GLY A 50 12.46 -2.25 -22.98
N SER A 51 12.95 -2.32 -21.74
CA SER A 51 14.36 -2.53 -21.44
C SER A 51 14.85 -3.95 -21.73
N LYS A 52 14.01 -4.98 -21.53
CA LYS A 52 14.44 -6.39 -21.60
C LYS A 52 13.28 -7.36 -21.83
N THR A 53 13.54 -8.43 -22.59
CA THR A 53 12.61 -9.55 -22.81
C THR A 53 13.23 -10.87 -22.36
N PHE A 54 12.47 -11.68 -21.63
CA PHE A 54 12.83 -13.01 -21.17
C PHE A 54 11.94 -14.03 -21.87
N ILE A 55 12.52 -15.12 -22.38
CA ILE A 55 11.77 -16.16 -23.11
C ILE A 55 12.15 -17.53 -22.58
N GLN A 56 11.17 -18.36 -22.26
CA GLN A 56 11.36 -19.74 -21.83
C GLN A 56 10.24 -20.64 -22.36
N LYS A 57 10.41 -21.95 -22.21
CA LYS A 57 9.39 -22.93 -22.53
C LYS A 57 8.93 -23.67 -21.28
N SER A 58 7.64 -23.97 -21.21
CA SER A 58 7.08 -24.75 -20.11
C SER A 58 7.56 -26.20 -20.12
N ASP A 59 7.71 -26.78 -18.94
CA ASP A 59 8.06 -28.19 -18.73
C ASP A 59 6.87 -29.15 -18.91
N ALA A 60 7.08 -30.44 -18.64
CA ALA A 60 6.04 -31.47 -18.75
C ALA A 60 4.82 -31.25 -17.83
N ASN A 61 4.98 -30.49 -16.75
CA ASN A 61 3.90 -30.09 -15.82
C ASN A 61 3.32 -28.71 -16.18
N GLY A 62 3.66 -28.19 -17.36
CA GLY A 62 3.27 -26.86 -17.83
C GLY A 62 3.88 -25.72 -17.02
N MET A 63 4.93 -25.97 -16.25
CA MET A 63 5.57 -24.96 -15.41
C MET A 63 6.69 -24.25 -16.17
N VAL A 64 6.76 -22.92 -16.04
CA VAL A 64 7.88 -22.09 -16.52
C VAL A 64 8.29 -21.13 -15.42
N THR A 65 9.59 -20.91 -15.24
CA THR A 65 10.13 -20.05 -14.17
C THR A 65 11.19 -19.11 -14.71
N PHE A 66 10.95 -17.80 -14.60
CA PHE A 66 11.87 -16.77 -15.04
C PHE A 66 12.62 -16.14 -13.87
N ASP A 67 13.93 -15.96 -14.04
CA ASP A 67 14.73 -15.02 -13.25
C ASP A 67 14.73 -13.66 -13.97
N VAL A 68 14.08 -12.66 -13.36
CA VAL A 68 13.84 -11.34 -13.96
C VAL A 68 14.31 -10.21 -13.05
N PRO A 69 14.61 -9.00 -13.58
CA PRO A 69 14.88 -7.81 -12.79
C PRO A 69 13.79 -7.57 -11.77
N CYS A 70 14.18 -7.13 -10.60
CA CYS A 70 13.25 -6.83 -9.52
C CYS A 70 12.34 -5.64 -9.82
N GLU A 71 11.18 -5.60 -9.16
CA GLU A 71 10.27 -4.45 -9.12
C GLU A 71 9.92 -3.89 -10.51
N THR A 72 9.87 -4.76 -11.51
CA THR A 72 9.66 -4.43 -12.91
C THR A 72 8.30 -4.96 -13.35
N LEU A 73 7.55 -4.11 -14.07
CA LEU A 73 6.29 -4.49 -14.70
C LEU A 73 6.57 -5.11 -16.07
N PHE A 74 5.95 -6.24 -16.37
CA PHE A 74 6.13 -7.01 -17.59
C PHE A 74 4.81 -7.24 -18.30
N ASP A 75 4.84 -7.18 -19.63
CA ASP A 75 3.87 -7.83 -20.51
C ASP A 75 4.20 -9.32 -20.60
N LEU A 76 3.26 -10.17 -20.20
CA LEU A 76 3.32 -11.61 -20.36
C LEU A 76 2.66 -11.99 -21.70
N LYS A 77 3.39 -12.74 -22.53
CA LYS A 77 2.85 -13.39 -23.72
C LYS A 77 3.14 -14.87 -23.68
N ILE A 78 2.16 -15.67 -24.03
CA ILE A 78 2.27 -17.12 -24.11
C ILE A 78 1.82 -17.52 -25.50
N THR A 79 2.53 -18.44 -26.17
CA THR A 79 2.09 -18.95 -27.48
C THR A 79 0.67 -19.48 -27.36
N ASN A 80 -0.17 -19.25 -28.38
CA ASN A 80 -1.58 -19.64 -28.42
C ASN A 80 -2.49 -19.08 -27.33
N TYR A 81 -1.99 -18.25 -26.40
CA TYR A 81 -2.78 -17.51 -25.42
C TYR A 81 -2.96 -16.07 -25.91
N THR A 82 -4.18 -15.58 -25.84
CA THR A 82 -4.59 -14.31 -26.49
C THR A 82 -5.01 -13.22 -25.52
N HIS A 83 -5.28 -13.58 -24.26
CA HIS A 83 -5.60 -12.58 -23.25
C HIS A 83 -4.34 -11.81 -22.84
N PRO A 84 -4.42 -10.48 -22.70
CA PRO A 84 -3.32 -9.68 -22.19
C PRO A 84 -3.11 -9.99 -20.71
N GLU A 85 -1.87 -10.31 -20.34
CA GLU A 85 -1.50 -10.53 -18.94
C GLU A 85 -0.33 -9.62 -18.59
N GLU A 86 -0.43 -9.01 -17.40
CA GLU A 86 0.64 -8.20 -16.83
C GLU A 86 1.19 -8.89 -15.59
N ALA A 87 2.50 -8.81 -15.41
CA ALA A 87 3.18 -9.38 -14.27
C ALA A 87 4.09 -8.35 -13.63
N ILE A 88 4.23 -8.38 -12.32
CA ILE A 88 5.19 -7.56 -11.59
C ILE A 88 6.15 -8.46 -10.83
N SER A 89 7.45 -8.25 -11.01
CA SER A 89 8.47 -8.93 -10.23
C SER A 89 8.67 -8.28 -8.87
N GLY A 90 8.97 -9.09 -7.84
CA GLY A 90 9.29 -8.58 -6.50
C GLY A 90 10.77 -8.21 -6.35
N LYS A 91 11.29 -8.10 -5.11
CA LYS A 91 12.72 -7.86 -4.84
C LYS A 91 13.58 -9.13 -4.98
N ALA A 92 14.89 -8.99 -4.79
CA ALA A 92 15.87 -10.05 -4.94
C ALA A 92 15.46 -11.30 -4.15
N GLY A 93 15.42 -12.46 -4.82
CA GLY A 93 15.05 -13.73 -4.22
C GLY A 93 13.56 -13.96 -3.99
N SER A 94 12.68 -12.98 -4.27
CA SER A 94 11.24 -13.18 -4.21
C SER A 94 10.76 -14.21 -5.24
N GLN A 95 9.67 -14.91 -4.93
CA GLN A 95 9.05 -15.89 -5.82
C GLN A 95 7.54 -15.63 -5.93
N SER A 96 7.03 -15.53 -7.16
CA SER A 96 5.61 -15.46 -7.46
C SER A 96 5.18 -16.70 -8.25
N ARG A 97 3.95 -17.19 -8.01
CA ARG A 97 3.35 -18.34 -8.70
C ARG A 97 1.95 -18.00 -9.18
N GLN A 98 1.68 -18.23 -10.46
CA GLN A 98 0.36 -18.07 -11.05
C GLN A 98 -0.03 -19.31 -11.87
N VAL A 99 -1.32 -19.61 -11.90
CA VAL A 99 -1.89 -20.68 -12.74
C VAL A 99 -2.75 -20.03 -13.81
N LEU A 100 -2.42 -20.28 -15.07
CA LEU A 100 -3.17 -19.78 -16.22
C LEU A 100 -3.83 -20.97 -16.91
N SER A 101 -5.16 -21.01 -16.85
CA SER A 101 -5.97 -22.09 -17.42
C SER A 101 -6.65 -21.62 -18.70
N TYR A 102 -6.34 -22.23 -19.85
CA TYR A 102 -6.88 -21.85 -21.16
C TYR A 102 -7.09 -23.05 -22.10
N GLU A 103 -7.63 -22.83 -23.30
CA GLU A 103 -7.88 -23.89 -24.30
C GLU A 103 -6.68 -24.12 -25.26
N PRO A 104 -6.49 -25.36 -25.78
CA PRO A 104 -5.27 -25.72 -26.53
C PRO A 104 -5.01 -24.91 -27.80
N ASN A 105 -6.07 -24.46 -28.46
CA ASN A 105 -6.02 -23.72 -29.73
C ASN A 105 -6.65 -22.33 -29.60
N MET A 106 -6.48 -21.69 -28.44
CA MET A 106 -7.16 -20.44 -28.11
C MET A 106 -6.92 -19.36 -29.18
N LYS A 107 -5.69 -19.14 -29.68
CA LYS A 107 -5.43 -18.16 -30.76
C LYS A 107 -6.21 -18.43 -32.06
N GLU A 108 -6.28 -19.67 -32.51
CA GLU A 108 -7.02 -20.04 -33.73
C GLU A 108 -8.51 -19.88 -33.52
N LYS A 109 -9.02 -20.33 -32.37
CA LYS A 109 -10.42 -20.17 -32.00
C LYS A 109 -10.82 -18.71 -31.87
N ASP A 110 -9.98 -17.90 -31.26
CA ASP A 110 -10.22 -16.48 -31.09
C ASP A 110 -10.26 -15.75 -32.41
N ALA A 111 -9.37 -16.13 -33.35
CA ALA A 111 -9.44 -15.63 -34.71
C ALA A 111 -10.72 -16.10 -35.44
N LEU A 112 -11.11 -17.37 -35.27
CA LEU A 112 -12.32 -17.95 -35.89
C LEU A 112 -13.61 -17.31 -35.37
N PHE A 113 -13.65 -16.99 -34.08
CA PHE A 113 -14.79 -16.37 -33.41
C PHE A 113 -14.67 -14.85 -33.32
N ALA A 114 -13.66 -14.22 -33.93
CA ALA A 114 -13.56 -12.77 -33.92
C ALA A 114 -14.73 -12.15 -34.69
N MET A 115 -15.41 -11.18 -34.07
CA MET A 115 -16.45 -10.41 -34.76
C MET A 115 -15.83 -9.54 -35.87
N SER A 116 -16.44 -9.55 -37.05
CA SER A 116 -16.18 -8.60 -38.13
C SER A 116 -16.56 -7.16 -37.74
N ALA A 117 -16.07 -6.18 -38.50
CA ALA A 117 -16.42 -4.77 -38.26
C ALA A 117 -17.93 -4.52 -38.33
N THR A 118 -18.63 -5.20 -39.24
CA THR A 118 -20.09 -5.10 -39.39
C THR A 118 -20.83 -5.68 -38.19
N GLU A 119 -20.41 -6.85 -37.70
CA GLU A 119 -20.99 -7.47 -36.49
C GLU A 119 -20.76 -6.59 -35.25
N LYS A 120 -19.56 -6.02 -35.10
CA LYS A 120 -19.26 -5.05 -34.03
C LYS A 120 -20.18 -3.84 -34.12
N ALA A 121 -20.37 -3.25 -35.30
CA ALA A 121 -21.26 -2.10 -35.47
C ALA A 121 -22.73 -2.43 -35.17
N ALA A 122 -23.20 -3.62 -35.55
CA ALA A 122 -24.55 -4.09 -35.23
C ALA A 122 -24.75 -4.33 -33.72
N LEU A 123 -23.74 -4.90 -33.06
CA LEU A 123 -23.70 -5.04 -31.61
C LEU A 123 -23.77 -3.67 -30.94
N GLU A 124 -22.91 -2.71 -31.32
CA GLU A 124 -22.93 -1.36 -30.76
C GLU A 124 -24.28 -0.67 -30.91
N LYS A 125 -24.91 -0.78 -32.08
CA LYS A 125 -26.24 -0.23 -32.31
C LYS A 125 -27.26 -0.84 -31.34
N THR A 126 -27.23 -2.16 -31.14
CA THR A 126 -28.11 -2.84 -30.19
C THR A 126 -27.85 -2.40 -28.75
N LEU A 127 -26.58 -2.35 -28.34
CA LEU A 127 -26.18 -1.99 -26.98
C LEU A 127 -26.43 -0.52 -26.64
N SER A 128 -26.45 0.37 -27.64
CA SER A 128 -26.78 1.80 -27.44
C SER A 128 -28.18 2.02 -26.84
N LEU A 129 -29.10 1.09 -27.09
CA LEU A 129 -30.48 1.12 -26.59
C LEU A 129 -30.60 0.62 -25.14
N LEU A 130 -29.54 0.04 -24.56
CA LEU A 130 -29.58 -0.37 -23.16
C LEU A 130 -29.71 0.85 -22.24
N PRO A 131 -30.46 0.74 -21.14
CA PRO A 131 -30.48 1.79 -20.14
C PRO A 131 -29.09 1.97 -19.54
N ASP A 132 -28.75 3.20 -19.16
CA ASP A 132 -27.46 3.50 -18.53
C ASP A 132 -27.23 2.70 -17.24
N THR A 133 -28.31 2.38 -16.54
CA THR A 133 -28.27 1.50 -15.37
C THR A 133 -29.35 0.42 -15.47
N THR A 134 -28.91 -0.83 -15.42
CA THR A 134 -29.78 -2.01 -15.31
C THR A 134 -29.76 -2.52 -13.87
N LYS A 135 -30.93 -2.58 -13.23
CA LYS A 135 -31.09 -3.20 -11.91
C LYS A 135 -31.40 -4.68 -12.06
N LEU A 136 -30.66 -5.50 -11.32
CA LEU A 136 -30.75 -6.95 -11.35
C LEU A 136 -31.48 -7.44 -10.09
N PRO A 137 -32.49 -8.32 -10.23
CA PRO A 137 -33.12 -8.99 -9.10
C PRO A 137 -32.12 -9.90 -8.38
N THR A 138 -32.19 -9.94 -7.05
CA THR A 138 -31.28 -10.74 -6.23
C THR A 138 -31.39 -12.22 -6.56
N GLY A 139 -30.25 -12.85 -6.92
CA GLY A 139 -30.18 -14.28 -7.18
C GLY A 139 -30.92 -14.79 -8.42
N MET A 140 -31.40 -13.89 -9.29
CA MET A 140 -32.04 -14.25 -10.54
C MET A 140 -31.23 -13.75 -11.74
N LEU A 141 -30.83 -14.68 -12.61
CA LEU A 141 -30.20 -14.36 -13.89
C LEU A 141 -31.29 -13.87 -14.87
N LYS A 142 -31.23 -12.60 -15.25
CA LYS A 142 -32.10 -12.06 -16.30
C LYS A 142 -31.45 -12.27 -17.66
N THR A 143 -32.04 -13.15 -18.47
CA THR A 143 -31.61 -13.41 -19.85
C THR A 143 -31.94 -12.20 -20.74
N PRO A 144 -30.95 -11.54 -21.36
CA PRO A 144 -31.21 -10.47 -22.31
C PRO A 144 -31.73 -11.02 -23.65
N PRO A 145 -32.43 -10.20 -24.45
CA PRO A 145 -32.64 -10.52 -25.86
C PRO A 145 -31.28 -10.53 -26.59
N HIS A 146 -31.13 -11.37 -27.61
CA HIS A 146 -29.89 -11.54 -28.38
C HIS A 146 -28.69 -11.98 -27.52
N LEU A 147 -28.75 -13.19 -26.97
CA LEU A 147 -27.70 -13.76 -26.11
C LEU A 147 -26.31 -13.75 -26.74
N GLU A 148 -26.23 -13.84 -28.07
CA GLU A 148 -25.01 -13.74 -28.86
C GLU A 148 -24.20 -12.45 -28.59
N ASN A 149 -24.86 -11.39 -28.13
CA ASN A 149 -24.26 -10.09 -27.83
C ASN A 149 -23.63 -9.99 -26.43
N TYR A 150 -23.80 -11.01 -25.59
CA TYR A 150 -23.43 -10.97 -24.18
C TYR A 150 -22.55 -12.15 -23.77
N GLU A 151 -21.74 -11.91 -22.76
CA GLU A 151 -20.97 -12.90 -22.04
C GLU A 151 -21.65 -13.19 -20.70
N LEU A 152 -21.79 -14.47 -20.34
CA LEU A 152 -22.26 -14.87 -19.02
C LEU A 152 -21.09 -14.79 -18.03
N MET A 153 -21.16 -13.83 -17.13
CA MET A 153 -20.18 -13.60 -16.08
C MET A 153 -20.67 -14.21 -14.75
N SER A 154 -19.84 -15.06 -14.15
CA SER A 154 -20.07 -15.67 -12.83
C SER A 154 -18.98 -15.26 -11.85
N ILE A 155 -19.30 -14.45 -10.84
CA ILE A 155 -18.36 -13.98 -9.83
C ILE A 155 -18.76 -14.56 -8.47
N LYS A 156 -17.90 -15.39 -7.89
CA LYS A 156 -18.06 -15.89 -6.52
C LYS A 156 -17.45 -14.90 -5.54
N LEU A 157 -18.25 -14.35 -4.63
CA LEU A 157 -17.78 -13.46 -3.57
C LEU A 157 -17.62 -14.22 -2.25
N LYS A 158 -16.43 -14.10 -1.67
CA LYS A 158 -16.09 -14.67 -0.37
C LYS A 158 -15.64 -13.60 0.61
N ASP A 159 -15.97 -13.79 1.88
CA ASP A 159 -15.47 -12.96 2.97
C ASP A 159 -14.02 -13.30 3.32
N LEU A 160 -13.45 -12.56 4.28
CA LEU A 160 -12.07 -12.72 4.74
C LEU A 160 -11.79 -14.11 5.36
N ASN A 161 -12.82 -14.83 5.79
CA ASN A 161 -12.77 -16.17 6.36
C ASN A 161 -13.22 -17.23 5.34
N ASN A 162 -13.24 -16.91 4.05
CA ASN A 162 -13.67 -17.81 2.97
C ASN A 162 -15.17 -18.19 3.02
N GLY A 163 -15.97 -17.49 3.85
CA GLY A 163 -17.43 -17.60 3.93
C GLY A 163 -18.13 -16.89 2.76
N LEU A 164 -19.42 -17.15 2.55
CA LEU A 164 -20.18 -16.60 1.42
C LEU A 164 -20.70 -15.19 1.73
N LEU A 165 -20.46 -14.23 0.84
CA LEU A 165 -21.04 -12.89 0.97
C LEU A 165 -22.44 -12.86 0.33
N ILE A 166 -23.48 -13.02 1.16
CA ILE A 166 -24.89 -13.07 0.75
C ILE A 166 -25.51 -11.67 0.82
N ASN A 167 -26.30 -11.29 -0.19
CA ASN A 167 -26.98 -9.99 -0.31
C ASN A 167 -26.04 -8.78 -0.33
N GLU A 168 -24.79 -8.98 -0.76
CA GLU A 168 -23.78 -7.93 -0.90
C GLU A 168 -24.06 -7.10 -2.15
N ASP A 169 -24.14 -5.77 -2.00
CA ASP A 169 -24.38 -4.84 -3.10
C ASP A 169 -23.17 -4.76 -4.03
N PHE A 170 -23.41 -4.86 -5.33
CA PHE A 170 -22.37 -4.70 -6.35
C PHE A 170 -22.84 -3.78 -7.48
N ILE A 171 -21.87 -3.13 -8.13
CA ILE A 171 -22.07 -2.37 -9.37
C ILE A 171 -20.96 -2.73 -10.34
N ILE A 172 -21.32 -3.29 -11.49
CA ILE A 172 -20.40 -3.54 -12.60
C ILE A 172 -20.65 -2.48 -13.67
N THR A 173 -19.63 -1.69 -14.01
CA THR A 173 -19.75 -0.60 -14.98
C THR A 173 -18.80 -0.80 -16.15
N GLY A 174 -19.33 -0.73 -17.37
CA GLY A 174 -18.54 -0.69 -18.60
C GLY A 174 -17.80 0.64 -18.73
N THR A 175 -16.52 0.59 -19.04
CA THR A 175 -15.62 1.75 -19.06
C THR A 175 -15.83 2.56 -20.32
N ASN A 176 -16.08 1.89 -21.45
CA ASN A 176 -16.27 2.55 -22.73
C ASN A 176 -17.71 3.02 -22.86
N ARG A 177 -18.69 2.13 -22.66
CA ARG A 177 -20.11 2.43 -22.89
C ARG A 177 -20.84 3.06 -21.70
N LYS A 178 -20.20 3.10 -20.53
CA LYS A 178 -20.76 3.63 -19.27
C LYS A 178 -22.06 2.95 -18.81
N LYS A 179 -22.42 1.81 -19.39
CA LYS A 179 -23.57 1.00 -18.96
C LYS A 179 -23.23 0.27 -17.66
N SER A 180 -24.14 0.35 -16.70
CA SER A 180 -23.95 -0.18 -15.35
C SER A 180 -24.97 -1.25 -15.01
N PHE A 181 -24.54 -2.27 -14.27
CA PHE A 181 -25.35 -3.38 -13.79
C PHE A 181 -25.26 -3.41 -12.27
N GLN A 182 -26.40 -3.20 -11.61
CA GLN A 182 -26.48 -3.07 -10.15
C GLN A 182 -27.32 -4.19 -9.58
N GLY A 183 -26.85 -4.85 -8.54
CA GLY A 183 -27.59 -5.94 -7.92
C GLY A 183 -27.01 -6.35 -6.58
N LYS A 184 -27.48 -7.49 -6.09
CA LYS A 184 -27.01 -8.13 -4.88
C LYS A 184 -26.58 -9.56 -5.15
N THR A 185 -25.56 -10.04 -4.45
CA THR A 185 -25.18 -11.45 -4.51
C THR A 185 -26.32 -12.36 -4.07
N SER A 186 -26.36 -13.56 -4.65
CA SER A 186 -27.34 -14.60 -4.34
C SER A 186 -27.15 -15.19 -2.93
N LYS A 187 -28.03 -16.12 -2.54
CA LYS A 187 -27.89 -16.95 -1.33
C LYS A 187 -26.63 -17.82 -1.33
N THR A 188 -26.01 -18.05 -2.49
CA THR A 188 -24.74 -18.77 -2.61
C THR A 188 -23.54 -17.82 -2.69
N GLY A 189 -23.73 -16.50 -2.48
CA GLY A 189 -22.66 -15.51 -2.59
C GLY A 189 -22.16 -15.31 -4.02
N GLU A 190 -23.01 -15.55 -5.01
CA GLU A 190 -22.66 -15.42 -6.43
C GLU A 190 -23.33 -14.23 -7.08
N ILE A 191 -22.58 -13.57 -7.95
CA ILE A 191 -23.08 -12.68 -8.99
C ILE A 191 -23.12 -13.50 -10.27
N GLN A 192 -24.29 -13.61 -10.89
CA GLN A 192 -24.42 -14.16 -12.25
C GLN A 192 -25.18 -13.15 -13.10
N LEU A 193 -24.57 -12.67 -14.18
CA LEU A 193 -25.19 -11.71 -15.09
C LEU A 193 -24.63 -11.85 -16.51
N TYR A 194 -25.42 -11.38 -17.47
CA TYR A 194 -24.97 -11.18 -18.84
C TYR A 194 -24.39 -9.76 -18.99
N ILE A 195 -23.10 -9.67 -19.31
CA ILE A 195 -22.43 -8.41 -19.62
C ILE A 195 -22.27 -8.27 -21.14
N PRO A 196 -22.47 -7.07 -21.72
CA PRO A 196 -22.22 -6.84 -23.13
C PRO A 196 -20.78 -7.16 -23.56
N LYS A 197 -20.62 -7.73 -24.73
CA LYS A 197 -19.28 -8.01 -25.29
C LYS A 197 -18.57 -6.74 -25.75
N GLY A 198 -17.25 -6.77 -25.75
CA GLY A 198 -16.40 -5.70 -26.26
C GLY A 198 -16.30 -4.47 -25.37
N ASP A 199 -16.36 -4.63 -24.04
CA ASP A 199 -16.09 -3.55 -23.08
C ASP A 199 -15.01 -3.94 -22.07
N ASN A 200 -14.49 -2.93 -21.38
CA ASN A 200 -13.73 -3.11 -20.15
C ASN A 200 -14.65 -2.83 -18.96
N TYR A 201 -14.76 -3.76 -18.03
CA TYR A 201 -15.63 -3.64 -16.87
C TYR A 201 -14.86 -3.34 -15.60
N THR A 202 -15.53 -2.60 -14.73
CA THR A 202 -15.07 -2.31 -13.38
C THR A 202 -16.13 -2.76 -12.37
N LEU A 203 -15.77 -3.68 -11.48
CA LEU A 203 -16.57 -4.08 -10.32
C LEU A 203 -16.35 -3.09 -9.18
N ASN A 204 -17.45 -2.61 -8.62
CA ASN A 204 -17.49 -1.67 -7.51
C ASN A 204 -18.36 -2.24 -6.39
N PHE A 205 -17.95 -1.96 -5.17
CA PHE A 205 -18.73 -2.20 -3.97
C PHE A 205 -19.14 -0.86 -3.34
N LYS A 206 -19.92 -0.92 -2.25
CA LYS A 206 -20.39 0.27 -1.53
C LYS A 206 -19.21 1.14 -1.08
N TYR A 207 -18.22 0.53 -0.41
CA TYR A 207 -17.07 1.22 0.18
C TYR A 207 -15.78 1.14 -0.65
N HIS A 208 -15.70 0.20 -1.60
CA HIS A 208 -14.53 0.03 -2.46
C HIS A 208 -14.89 0.24 -3.92
N LYS A 209 -14.53 1.41 -4.45
CA LYS A 209 -14.69 1.73 -5.88
C LYS A 209 -13.54 1.14 -6.67
N ALA A 210 -13.81 0.79 -7.93
CA ALA A 210 -12.83 0.21 -8.83
C ALA A 210 -12.08 -1.02 -8.28
N TYR A 211 -12.78 -1.86 -7.51
CA TYR A 211 -12.19 -3.00 -6.80
C TYR A 211 -11.52 -4.01 -7.73
N LYS A 212 -12.16 -4.35 -8.85
CA LYS A 212 -11.61 -5.26 -9.85
C LYS A 212 -11.95 -4.79 -11.25
N LYS A 213 -10.96 -4.82 -12.13
CA LYS A 213 -11.14 -4.65 -13.58
C LYS A 213 -11.05 -5.99 -14.28
N PHE A 214 -11.84 -6.17 -15.32
CA PHE A 214 -11.85 -7.32 -16.22
C PHE A 214 -12.48 -6.90 -17.53
N ASP A 215 -12.20 -7.58 -18.63
CA ASP A 215 -12.75 -7.27 -19.94
C ASP A 215 -13.73 -8.34 -20.43
N SER A 216 -14.50 -7.98 -21.45
CA SER A 216 -15.27 -8.91 -22.27
C SER A 216 -14.95 -8.62 -23.73
N GLU A 217 -14.56 -9.64 -24.48
CA GLU A 217 -14.05 -9.47 -25.84
C GLU A 217 -15.16 -9.48 -26.92
N PHE A 218 -14.88 -8.87 -28.08
CA PHE A 218 -15.75 -8.95 -29.26
C PHE A 218 -15.65 -10.31 -29.95
N LYS A 219 -16.34 -11.31 -29.41
CA LYS A 219 -16.32 -12.70 -29.89
C LYS A 219 -17.71 -13.24 -30.20
N ASN A 220 -17.85 -13.87 -31.35
CA ASN A 220 -19.01 -14.66 -31.76
C ASN A 220 -19.15 -15.94 -30.90
N GLY A 221 -20.37 -16.43 -30.75
CA GLY A 221 -20.69 -17.61 -29.94
C GLY A 221 -20.90 -17.32 -28.45
N THR A 222 -21.09 -18.36 -27.64
CA THR A 222 -21.35 -18.22 -26.20
C THR A 222 -20.03 -18.13 -25.42
N ILE A 223 -19.92 -17.12 -24.56
CA ILE A 223 -18.76 -16.93 -23.68
C ILE A 223 -19.25 -17.02 -22.24
N ASN A 224 -18.57 -17.83 -21.44
CA ASN A 224 -18.82 -17.97 -20.02
C ASN A 224 -17.51 -17.71 -19.27
N SER A 225 -17.51 -16.72 -18.39
CA SER A 225 -16.36 -16.41 -17.54
C SER A 225 -16.70 -16.63 -16.09
N ARG A 226 -15.72 -17.15 -15.35
CA ARG A 226 -15.83 -17.37 -13.91
C ARG A 226 -14.62 -16.79 -13.20
N MET A 227 -14.88 -16.07 -12.11
CA MET A 227 -13.83 -15.63 -11.19
C MET A 227 -14.29 -15.76 -9.74
N GLU A 228 -13.32 -15.83 -8.84
CA GLU A 228 -13.55 -15.81 -7.40
C GLU A 228 -12.84 -14.60 -6.81
N ILE A 229 -13.53 -13.90 -5.91
CA ILE A 229 -13.05 -12.69 -5.28
C ILE A 229 -13.24 -12.81 -3.77
N THR A 230 -12.14 -12.67 -3.02
CA THR A 230 -12.19 -12.36 -1.58
C THR A 230 -12.39 -10.87 -1.40
N TYR A 231 -13.32 -10.45 -0.54
CA TYR A 231 -13.66 -9.05 -0.27
C TYR A 231 -14.15 -8.87 1.18
N MET A 232 -13.90 -7.70 1.78
CA MET A 232 -14.48 -7.37 3.09
C MET A 232 -15.93 -6.90 2.89
N GLY A 233 -16.90 -7.78 3.14
CA GLY A 233 -18.32 -7.46 2.97
C GLY A 233 -18.77 -6.21 3.72
N THR A 234 -19.80 -5.53 3.19
CA THR A 234 -20.36 -4.28 3.72
C THR A 234 -20.66 -4.34 5.22
N LYS A 235 -21.20 -5.47 5.70
CA LYS A 235 -21.51 -5.66 7.12
C LYS A 235 -20.28 -5.65 8.03
N GLU A 236 -19.21 -6.34 7.60
CA GLU A 236 -17.96 -6.38 8.35
C GLU A 236 -17.26 -5.02 8.32
N TYR A 237 -17.30 -4.35 7.16
CA TYR A 237 -16.77 -2.99 7.03
C TYR A 237 -17.48 -2.01 7.98
N GLU A 238 -18.82 -2.00 7.99
CA GLU A 238 -19.61 -1.11 8.86
C GLU A 238 -19.38 -1.41 10.34
N LYS A 239 -19.25 -2.70 10.70
CA LYS A 239 -18.89 -3.12 12.06
C LYS A 239 -17.53 -2.55 12.47
N ARG A 240 -16.48 -2.77 11.68
CA ARG A 240 -15.12 -2.29 11.99
C ARG A 240 -15.03 -0.78 12.02
N LYS A 241 -15.75 -0.09 11.12
CA LYS A 241 -15.85 1.35 11.14
C LYS A 241 -16.44 1.84 12.47
N LYS A 242 -17.48 1.18 12.97
CA LYS A 242 -18.09 1.54 14.25
C LYS A 242 -17.15 1.27 15.43
N GLU A 243 -16.46 0.14 15.44
CA GLU A 243 -15.44 -0.19 16.44
C GLU A 243 -14.32 0.85 16.47
N GLU A 244 -13.87 1.29 15.30
CA GLU A 244 -12.84 2.31 15.16
C GLU A 244 -13.31 3.69 15.62
N GLU A 245 -14.54 4.10 15.28
CA GLU A 245 -15.15 5.33 15.78
C GLU A 245 -15.26 5.35 17.31
N ASP A 246 -15.60 4.22 17.93
CA ASP A 246 -15.70 4.11 19.39
C ASP A 246 -14.31 4.09 20.05
N ARG A 247 -13.31 3.45 19.41
CA ARG A 247 -11.90 3.50 19.83
C ARG A 247 -11.35 4.92 19.81
N ILE A 248 -11.57 5.65 18.71
CA ILE A 248 -11.14 7.05 18.55
C ILE A 248 -11.73 7.93 19.66
N LYS A 249 -13.04 7.82 19.92
CA LYS A 249 -13.68 8.61 20.99
C LYS A 249 -13.13 8.30 22.39
N ALA A 250 -12.81 7.04 22.65
CA ALA A 250 -12.21 6.65 23.92
C ALA A 250 -10.79 7.25 24.05
N GLU A 251 -10.02 7.25 22.97
CA GLU A 251 -8.68 7.82 22.94
C GLU A 251 -8.69 9.35 23.05
N GLU A 252 -9.57 10.05 22.36
CA GLU A 252 -9.76 11.51 22.48
C GLU A 252 -10.09 11.91 23.93
N LYS A 253 -10.94 11.12 24.61
CA LYS A 253 -11.24 11.35 26.02
C LYS A 253 -10.00 11.19 26.90
N ARG A 254 -9.23 10.11 26.69
CA ARG A 254 -7.98 9.85 27.43
C ARG A 254 -6.97 10.99 27.24
N LEU A 255 -6.79 11.45 26.00
CA LEU A 255 -5.88 12.55 25.65
C LEU A 255 -6.32 13.88 26.26
N ALA A 256 -7.63 14.15 26.34
CA ALA A 256 -8.15 15.32 27.02
C ALA A 256 -7.87 15.29 28.53
N GLU A 257 -7.99 14.13 29.17
CA GLU A 257 -7.64 13.93 30.59
C GLU A 257 -6.13 14.14 30.84
N ASP A 258 -5.27 13.58 29.98
CA ASP A 258 -3.82 13.77 30.03
C ASP A 258 -3.41 15.24 29.86
N ARG A 259 -4.07 15.95 28.93
CA ARG A 259 -3.86 17.39 28.71
C ARG A 259 -4.18 18.20 29.98
N LEU A 260 -5.34 17.97 30.58
CA LEU A 260 -5.73 18.65 31.82
C LEU A 260 -4.76 18.37 32.97
N ALA A 261 -4.27 17.13 33.09
CA ALA A 261 -3.26 16.77 34.07
C ALA A 261 -1.93 17.52 33.84
N PHE A 262 -1.51 17.68 32.59
CA PHE A 262 -0.30 18.42 32.25
C PHE A 262 -0.44 19.93 32.47
N GLU A 263 -1.59 20.52 32.14
CA GLU A 263 -1.88 21.93 32.43
C GLU A 263 -1.85 22.19 33.95
N LYS A 264 -2.40 21.26 34.74
CA LYS A 264 -2.30 21.31 36.21
C LYS A 264 -0.84 21.22 36.69
N TYR A 265 -0.04 20.31 36.14
CA TYR A 265 1.40 20.20 36.44
C TYR A 265 2.14 21.54 36.21
N CYS A 266 1.85 22.22 35.10
CA CYS A 266 2.45 23.51 34.76
C CYS A 266 2.01 24.62 35.73
N LYS A 267 0.71 24.65 36.06
CA LYS A 267 0.13 25.63 36.99
C LYS A 267 0.73 25.51 38.39
N GLU A 268 0.87 24.29 38.91
CA GLU A 268 1.46 24.03 40.24
C GLU A 268 2.91 24.50 40.32
N ARG A 269 3.67 24.37 39.22
CA ARG A 269 5.06 24.81 39.10
C ARG A 269 5.22 26.28 38.71
N ARG A 270 4.12 26.97 38.37
CA ARG A 270 4.10 28.35 37.88
C ARG A 270 4.98 28.57 36.64
N VAL A 271 4.91 27.63 35.70
CA VAL A 271 5.63 27.68 34.43
C VAL A 271 4.64 27.75 33.25
N SER A 272 5.10 28.26 32.11
CA SER A 272 4.34 28.17 30.85
C SER A 272 4.28 26.72 30.36
N LEU A 273 3.38 26.40 29.42
CA LEU A 273 3.33 25.07 28.79
C LEU A 273 4.65 24.70 28.13
N GLU A 274 5.25 25.65 27.39
CA GLU A 274 6.56 25.47 26.76
C GLU A 274 7.64 25.10 27.77
N GLU A 275 7.76 25.86 28.86
CA GLU A 275 8.76 25.56 29.89
C GLU A 275 8.43 24.25 30.64
N GLY A 276 7.15 23.92 30.83
CA GLY A 276 6.72 22.63 31.36
C GLY A 276 7.17 21.45 30.50
N TYR A 277 7.00 21.52 29.19
CA TYR A 277 7.46 20.46 28.27
C TYR A 277 8.98 20.36 28.25
N LYS A 278 9.67 21.50 28.26
CA LYS A 278 11.12 21.57 28.34
C LYS A 278 11.66 20.94 29.63
N LEU A 279 10.99 21.15 30.77
CA LEU A 279 11.34 20.49 32.05
C LEU A 279 11.21 18.97 31.93
N LYS A 280 10.08 18.45 31.43
CA LYS A 280 9.90 17.01 31.20
C LYS A 280 10.99 16.40 30.30
N LEU A 281 11.31 17.07 29.19
CA LEU A 281 12.36 16.60 28.28
C LEU A 281 13.75 16.57 28.95
N LYS A 282 14.08 17.59 29.74
CA LYS A 282 15.34 17.64 30.51
C LYS A 282 15.40 16.56 31.59
N GLU A 283 14.31 16.34 32.32
CA GLU A 283 14.20 15.28 33.33
C GLU A 283 14.43 13.91 32.68
N ALA A 284 13.83 13.65 31.53
CA ALA A 284 14.00 12.39 30.81
C ALA A 284 15.45 12.17 30.33
N THR A 285 16.14 13.21 29.85
CA THR A 285 17.56 13.11 29.46
C THR A 285 18.51 12.78 30.62
N ASN A 286 18.04 12.89 31.87
CA ASN A 286 18.80 12.55 33.06
C ASN A 286 18.39 11.20 33.67
N GLY A 287 17.39 10.51 33.12
CA GLY A 287 16.82 9.26 33.65
C GLY A 287 16.87 8.09 32.66
N THR A 288 16.31 6.95 33.07
CA THR A 288 16.11 5.75 32.24
C THR A 288 14.62 5.52 31.99
N SER A 289 14.22 5.30 30.73
CA SER A 289 12.84 5.01 30.31
C SER A 289 12.56 3.50 30.26
N GLU A 290 11.33 3.09 30.58
CA GLU A 290 10.88 1.67 30.53
C GLU A 290 10.49 1.21 29.11
N ASP A 291 9.94 2.11 28.28
CA ASP A 291 9.74 1.91 26.84
C ASP A 291 10.86 2.66 26.08
N ASP A 292 11.46 2.00 25.10
CA ASP A 292 12.62 2.48 24.35
C ASP A 292 12.52 2.20 22.84
N VAL A 293 11.31 2.02 22.29
CA VAL A 293 11.11 1.71 20.86
C VAL A 293 11.88 2.63 19.92
N VAL A 294 11.81 3.95 20.11
CA VAL A 294 12.51 4.93 19.26
C VAL A 294 14.01 4.72 19.35
N THR A 295 14.53 4.63 20.58
CA THR A 295 15.96 4.44 20.83
C THR A 295 16.45 3.10 20.26
N LYS A 296 15.73 2.00 20.50
CA LYS A 296 16.08 0.66 20.00
C LYS A 296 16.10 0.60 18.49
N VAL A 297 15.05 1.10 17.84
CA VAL A 297 14.92 1.08 16.38
C VAL A 297 16.01 1.93 15.73
N LEU A 298 16.21 3.17 16.19
CA LEU A 298 17.25 4.05 15.66
C LEU A 298 18.67 3.53 15.92
N THR A 299 18.88 2.78 17.02
CA THR A 299 20.19 2.20 17.35
C THR A 299 20.50 0.96 16.52
N ARG A 300 19.51 0.07 16.29
CA ARG A 300 19.73 -1.17 15.55
C ARG A 300 19.79 -0.96 14.03
N ASN A 301 19.12 0.08 13.51
CA ASN A 301 19.12 0.40 12.09
C ASN A 301 20.22 1.41 11.72
N LYS A 302 21.16 1.00 10.87
CA LYS A 302 22.33 1.80 10.46
C LYS A 302 22.02 2.81 9.34
N TRP A 303 20.92 3.52 9.45
CA TRP A 303 20.57 4.60 8.53
C TRP A 303 21.57 5.74 8.63
N SER A 304 21.90 6.42 7.53
CA SER A 304 22.83 7.57 7.52
C SER A 304 22.15 8.79 6.92
N GLU A 305 22.58 10.00 7.30
CA GLU A 305 22.05 11.26 6.75
C GLU A 305 20.51 11.30 6.81
N LYS A 306 19.96 11.12 8.02
CA LYS A 306 18.52 10.96 8.23
C LYS A 306 17.79 12.31 8.19
N LEU A 307 16.60 12.31 7.62
CA LEU A 307 15.53 13.26 7.90
C LEU A 307 14.51 12.56 8.81
N ILE A 308 14.45 12.94 10.09
CA ILE A 308 13.48 12.42 11.04
C ILE A 308 12.25 13.32 11.04
N VAL A 309 11.11 12.77 10.64
CA VAL A 309 9.78 13.39 10.74
C VAL A 309 9.10 12.79 11.96
N CYS A 310 8.85 13.59 12.99
CA CYS A 310 8.34 13.09 14.27
C CYS A 310 7.05 13.81 14.63
N ASP A 311 6.06 12.99 14.96
CA ASP A 311 4.83 13.43 15.61
C ASP A 311 5.15 13.92 17.02
N LEU A 312 4.62 15.08 17.40
CA LEU A 312 4.73 15.67 18.73
C LEU A 312 3.37 15.98 19.35
N THR A 313 2.29 15.28 18.98
CA THR A 313 1.01 15.37 19.71
C THR A 313 1.07 14.69 21.08
N GLY A 314 -0.03 14.77 21.84
CA GLY A 314 -0.02 14.46 23.27
C GLY A 314 0.31 13.01 23.62
N SER A 315 -0.10 12.05 22.80
CA SER A 315 0.28 10.64 22.99
C SER A 315 1.78 10.41 22.77
N MET A 316 2.45 11.32 22.05
CA MET A 316 3.86 11.19 21.69
C MET A 316 4.84 11.68 22.76
N ASP A 317 4.33 12.16 23.91
CA ASP A 317 5.11 12.59 25.07
C ASP A 317 6.29 11.67 25.44
N PRO A 318 6.11 10.36 25.65
CA PRO A 318 7.21 9.47 26.03
C PRO A 318 8.21 9.24 24.89
N TYR A 319 7.74 9.18 23.65
CA TYR A 319 8.58 8.87 22.49
C TYR A 319 9.42 10.08 22.05
N ALA A 320 8.90 11.29 22.24
CA ALA A 320 9.64 12.54 22.11
C ALA A 320 10.82 12.61 23.12
N GLN A 321 10.61 12.12 24.34
CA GLN A 321 11.67 11.98 25.33
C GLN A 321 12.73 10.96 24.90
N GLN A 322 12.31 9.79 24.40
CA GLN A 322 13.23 8.78 23.86
C GLN A 322 14.08 9.34 22.71
N LEU A 323 13.49 10.10 21.78
CA LEU A 323 14.22 10.75 20.69
C LEU A 323 15.28 11.72 21.22
N SER A 324 14.96 12.48 22.27
CA SER A 324 15.89 13.43 22.90
C SER A 324 17.07 12.72 23.56
N VAL A 325 16.81 11.62 24.27
CA VAL A 325 17.84 10.75 24.88
C VAL A 325 18.73 10.14 23.80
N TRP A 326 18.14 9.55 22.75
CA TRP A 326 18.90 8.99 21.64
C TRP A 326 19.77 10.04 20.96
N TYR A 327 19.23 11.24 20.73
CA TYR A 327 19.96 12.34 20.11
C TYR A 327 21.14 12.81 20.99
N GLN A 328 20.95 12.96 22.30
CA GLN A 328 22.03 13.31 23.24
C GLN A 328 23.23 12.36 23.12
N LEU A 329 22.97 11.06 22.94
CA LEU A 329 23.99 10.03 22.84
C LEU A 329 24.65 9.93 21.46
N ASN A 330 23.96 10.40 20.39
CA ASN A 330 24.36 10.11 19.02
C ASN A 330 24.65 11.34 18.14
N PHE A 331 24.27 12.55 18.53
CA PHE A 331 24.32 13.73 17.63
C PHE A 331 25.72 14.00 17.04
N LYS A 332 26.80 13.74 17.81
CA LYS A 332 28.19 13.89 17.33
C LYS A 332 28.53 12.93 16.19
N LYS A 333 27.87 11.77 16.12
CA LYS A 333 28.02 10.76 15.07
C LYS A 333 27.05 10.99 13.89
N GLU A 334 26.14 11.96 14.02
CA GLU A 334 25.04 12.24 13.09
C GLU A 334 25.09 13.70 12.58
N PRO A 335 26.17 14.10 11.87
CA PRO A 335 26.41 15.51 11.54
C PRO A 335 25.40 16.13 10.57
N ASN A 336 24.72 15.30 9.77
CA ASN A 336 23.74 15.73 8.76
C ASN A 336 22.29 15.44 9.18
N LEU A 337 22.05 15.16 10.47
CA LEU A 337 20.72 14.86 10.96
C LEU A 337 19.81 16.09 10.87
N GLN A 338 18.58 15.85 10.45
CA GLN A 338 17.56 16.89 10.27
C GLN A 338 16.25 16.42 10.88
N PHE A 339 15.46 17.38 11.35
CA PHE A 339 14.19 17.13 12.01
C PHE A 339 13.06 17.90 11.34
N VAL A 340 11.92 17.24 11.24
CA VAL A 340 10.62 17.84 10.96
C VAL A 340 9.70 17.42 12.07
N PHE A 341 9.11 18.38 12.77
CA PHE A 341 8.13 18.11 13.81
C PHE A 341 6.76 18.58 13.36
N PHE A 342 5.73 17.83 13.74
CA PHE A 342 4.36 18.23 13.51
C PHE A 342 3.48 18.04 14.75
N ASN A 343 2.45 18.86 14.86
CA ASN A 343 1.52 18.90 16.01
C ASN A 343 0.05 19.03 15.59
N ASP A 344 -0.23 18.71 14.31
CA ASP A 344 -1.56 18.74 13.73
C ASP A 344 -2.27 20.10 13.74
N GLY A 345 -1.51 21.14 13.42
CA GLY A 345 -2.08 22.41 12.95
C GLY A 345 -2.11 23.54 13.97
N ASP A 346 -1.26 23.51 14.99
CA ASP A 346 -1.09 24.60 15.97
C ASP A 346 -2.38 25.00 16.72
N GLU A 347 -3.06 24.03 17.34
CA GLU A 347 -4.35 24.19 18.07
C GLU A 347 -5.50 24.72 17.21
N LYS A 348 -5.38 24.62 15.89
CA LYS A 348 -6.47 24.94 14.98
C LYS A 348 -7.68 24.04 15.26
N ASP A 349 -8.87 24.64 15.25
CA ASP A 349 -10.13 23.92 15.39
C ASP A 349 -10.26 22.83 14.31
N ASP A 350 -10.80 21.66 14.66
CA ASP A 350 -10.87 20.51 13.74
C ASP A 350 -11.59 20.84 12.42
N SER A 351 -12.60 21.72 12.47
CA SER A 351 -13.33 22.18 11.28
C SER A 351 -12.50 23.03 10.31
N GLU A 352 -11.40 23.61 10.78
CA GLU A 352 -10.49 24.44 9.98
C GLU A 352 -9.30 23.64 9.45
N LYS A 353 -9.08 22.40 9.93
CA LYS A 353 -8.01 21.49 9.49
C LYS A 353 -8.27 20.95 8.07
N LYS A 354 -8.04 21.80 7.08
CA LYS A 354 -8.17 21.47 5.65
C LYS A 354 -6.95 20.67 5.18
N ILE A 355 -7.19 19.43 4.74
CA ILE A 355 -6.19 18.51 4.16
C ILE A 355 -5.30 19.25 3.14
N GLY A 356 -3.98 19.16 3.32
CA GLY A 356 -2.94 19.83 2.53
C GLY A 356 -2.52 21.20 3.09
N SER A 357 -3.29 21.75 4.03
CA SER A 357 -3.12 23.06 4.64
C SER A 357 -3.40 23.10 6.15
N THR A 358 -3.36 21.95 6.85
CA THR A 358 -3.55 21.87 8.29
C THR A 358 -2.52 22.72 9.04
N GLY A 359 -1.24 22.66 8.66
CA GLY A 359 -0.18 23.47 9.27
C GLY A 359 0.55 22.78 10.42
N GLY A 360 1.16 23.54 11.31
CA GLY A 360 1.87 22.96 12.46
C GLY A 360 3.09 22.13 12.10
N ILE A 361 3.87 22.54 11.08
CA ILE A 361 5.03 21.77 10.57
C ILE A 361 6.30 22.61 10.65
N TYR A 362 7.25 22.12 11.43
CA TYR A 362 8.45 22.84 11.83
C TYR A 362 9.69 22.06 11.40
N TYR A 363 10.67 22.75 10.80
CA TYR A 363 11.89 22.13 10.29
C TYR A 363 13.12 22.72 10.98
N GLN A 364 14.08 21.86 11.31
CA GLN A 364 15.37 22.27 11.83
C GLN A 364 16.49 21.28 11.49
N LYS A 365 17.72 21.79 11.31
CA LYS A 365 18.94 20.98 11.30
C LYS A 365 19.41 20.66 12.73
N SER A 366 20.04 19.49 12.89
CA SER A 366 20.77 19.15 14.11
C SER A 366 21.82 20.22 14.45
N THR A 367 21.63 20.90 15.58
CA THR A 367 22.55 21.96 16.09
C THR A 367 22.95 21.75 17.55
N GLY A 368 22.46 20.70 18.21
CA GLY A 368 22.72 20.38 19.61
C GLY A 368 21.45 20.15 20.42
N LEU A 369 21.60 19.49 21.58
CA LEU A 369 20.49 19.01 22.39
C LEU A 369 19.57 20.14 22.88
N ASP A 370 20.12 21.26 23.36
CA ASP A 370 19.32 22.37 23.87
C ASP A 370 18.40 22.97 22.80
N SER A 371 18.90 23.06 21.56
CA SER A 371 18.12 23.59 20.44
C SER A 371 17.03 22.61 20.01
N LEU A 372 17.31 21.30 20.06
CA LEU A 372 16.31 20.27 19.82
C LEU A 372 15.20 20.34 20.87
N ILE A 373 15.56 20.33 22.16
CA ILE A 373 14.61 20.41 23.28
C ILE A 373 13.75 21.66 23.16
N TYR A 374 14.37 22.82 22.87
CA TYR A 374 13.64 24.06 22.66
C TYR A 374 12.61 23.95 21.54
N LEU A 375 12.99 23.45 20.36
CA LEU A 375 12.06 23.32 19.26
C LEU A 375 10.94 22.34 19.61
N MET A 376 11.25 21.19 20.19
CA MET A 376 10.23 20.21 20.59
C MET A 376 9.25 20.80 21.60
N SER A 377 9.73 21.49 22.64
CA SER A 377 8.86 22.16 23.61
C SER A 377 8.01 23.27 22.98
N PHE A 378 8.60 24.04 22.05
CA PHE A 378 7.89 25.08 21.32
C PHE A 378 6.75 24.49 20.49
N VAL A 379 7.03 23.51 19.64
CA VAL A 379 6.03 22.86 18.77
C VAL A 379 4.87 22.31 19.59
N ARG A 380 5.17 21.65 20.72
CA ARG A 380 4.16 21.06 21.60
C ARG A 380 3.32 22.10 22.35
N SER A 381 3.92 23.24 22.67
CA SER A 381 3.18 24.35 23.28
C SER A 381 2.25 25.07 22.31
N ARG A 382 2.48 24.92 20.99
CA ARG A 382 1.66 25.52 19.93
C ARG A 382 0.46 24.65 19.57
N GLY A 383 0.46 23.38 19.96
CA GLY A 383 -0.53 22.38 19.59
C GLY A 383 -0.13 21.02 20.12
N ASN A 384 -1.13 20.28 20.60
CA ASN A 384 -0.94 18.94 21.14
C ASN A 384 -1.88 17.91 20.48
N GLY A 385 -2.35 18.22 19.26
CA GLY A 385 -3.47 17.56 18.59
C GLY A 385 -4.81 18.27 18.79
N GLY A 386 -5.89 17.60 18.41
CA GLY A 386 -7.29 18.02 18.65
C GLY A 386 -8.18 16.78 18.55
N ASP A 387 -8.68 16.52 17.34
CA ASP A 387 -9.12 15.19 16.93
C ASP A 387 -7.97 14.16 16.93
N CYS A 388 -8.32 12.87 17.08
CA CYS A 388 -7.34 11.77 17.11
C CYS A 388 -6.54 11.59 15.79
N PRO A 389 -7.12 11.78 14.58
CA PRO A 389 -6.36 11.61 13.33
C PRO A 389 -5.33 12.73 13.09
N GLU A 390 -4.14 12.42 12.58
CA GLU A 390 -3.03 13.39 12.49
C GLU A 390 -2.59 13.73 11.04
N ASN A 391 -1.85 14.83 10.84
CA ASN A 391 -1.44 15.34 9.51
C ASN A 391 -0.08 14.85 9.00
N ASN A 392 0.14 13.54 9.04
CA ASN A 392 1.44 12.91 8.76
C ASN A 392 1.94 13.16 7.31
N LEU A 393 1.07 13.07 6.29
CA LEU A 393 1.51 13.21 4.89
C LEU A 393 1.92 14.64 4.55
N GLU A 394 1.23 15.64 5.10
CA GLU A 394 1.66 17.03 4.99
C GLU A 394 3.05 17.24 5.59
N ALA A 395 3.32 16.66 6.75
CA ALA A 395 4.62 16.73 7.39
C ALA A 395 5.72 16.10 6.52
N LEU A 396 5.46 14.94 5.91
CA LEU A 396 6.37 14.32 4.94
C LEU A 396 6.58 15.21 3.71
N ILE A 397 5.50 15.65 3.06
CA ILE A 397 5.56 16.42 1.80
C ILE A 397 6.26 17.77 2.00
N LYS A 398 5.88 18.52 3.04
CA LYS A 398 6.46 19.85 3.33
C LYS A 398 7.85 19.73 3.93
N GLY A 399 8.08 18.75 4.80
CA GLY A 399 9.37 18.48 5.42
C GLY A 399 10.44 18.16 4.40
N VAL A 400 10.15 17.25 3.47
CA VAL A 400 11.06 16.87 2.39
C VAL A 400 11.41 18.03 1.46
N LYS A 401 10.48 18.96 1.22
CA LYS A 401 10.75 20.17 0.42
C LYS A 401 11.66 21.18 1.12
N LYS A 402 11.63 21.23 2.45
CA LYS A 402 12.47 22.12 3.26
C LYS A 402 13.83 21.53 3.61
N ALA A 403 13.93 20.20 3.64
CA ALA A 403 15.13 19.51 4.02
C ALA A 403 16.29 19.74 3.05
N GLN A 404 17.49 19.81 3.60
CA GLN A 404 18.73 19.62 2.84
C GLN A 404 18.85 18.16 2.38
N PRO A 405 19.77 17.84 1.47
CA PRO A 405 20.03 16.47 1.05
C PRO A 405 20.11 15.51 2.25
N TYR A 406 19.38 14.41 2.13
CA TYR A 406 19.29 13.33 3.10
C TYR A 406 19.22 12.01 2.32
N LYS A 407 19.64 10.92 2.95
CA LYS A 407 19.57 9.57 2.36
C LYS A 407 18.35 8.80 2.85
N GLU A 408 18.06 8.93 4.14
CA GLU A 408 17.06 8.11 4.81
C GLU A 408 15.96 8.99 5.38
N LEU A 409 14.70 8.64 5.11
CA LEU A 409 13.54 9.33 5.64
C LEU A 409 12.88 8.44 6.70
N VAL A 410 12.89 8.91 7.94
CA VAL A 410 12.37 8.17 9.08
C VAL A 410 11.17 8.93 9.62
N MET A 411 10.04 8.25 9.81
CA MET A 411 8.84 8.82 10.39
C MET A 411 8.55 8.16 11.74
N ILE A 412 8.38 8.93 12.81
CA ILE A 412 8.09 8.45 14.17
C ILE A 412 6.68 8.91 14.53
N VAL A 413 5.77 7.95 14.77
CA VAL A 413 4.32 8.21 14.84
C VAL A 413 3.62 7.31 15.86
N ASP A 414 2.46 7.76 16.33
CA ASP A 414 1.58 6.99 17.19
C ASP A 414 0.76 5.97 16.39
N ASN A 415 0.87 4.71 16.76
CA ASN A 415 0.07 3.63 16.20
C ASN A 415 -1.39 3.65 16.67
N ASN A 416 -1.78 4.54 17.59
CA ASN A 416 -3.18 4.70 18.01
C ASN A 416 -3.90 5.83 17.27
N ALA A 417 -3.17 6.65 16.52
CA ALA A 417 -3.72 7.75 15.73
C ALA A 417 -3.86 7.37 14.25
N PRO A 418 -5.06 7.48 13.65
CA PRO A 418 -5.23 7.36 12.20
C PRO A 418 -4.56 8.51 11.44
N VAL A 419 -4.38 8.37 10.14
CA VAL A 419 -3.74 9.41 9.31
C VAL A 419 -4.81 10.24 8.59
N LYS A 420 -5.06 11.46 9.09
CA LYS A 420 -6.09 12.40 8.59
C LYS A 420 -5.97 12.67 7.10
N ASP A 421 -4.74 12.84 6.64
CA ASP A 421 -4.41 13.28 5.28
C ASP A 421 -3.89 12.14 4.39
N ILE A 422 -4.30 10.89 4.67
CA ILE A 422 -3.91 9.70 3.89
C ILE A 422 -4.21 9.83 2.39
N SER A 423 -5.22 10.63 2.02
CA SER A 423 -5.54 10.96 0.63
C SER A 423 -4.40 11.64 -0.14
N LEU A 424 -3.43 12.26 0.55
CA LEU A 424 -2.24 12.88 -0.05
C LEU A 424 -1.13 11.87 -0.36
N LEU A 425 -1.25 10.61 0.06
CA LEU A 425 -0.22 9.58 -0.16
C LEU A 425 0.09 9.37 -1.66
N ASN A 426 -0.88 9.59 -2.55
CA ASN A 426 -0.66 9.50 -4.00
C ASN A 426 0.32 10.55 -4.55
N GLN A 427 0.63 11.60 -3.79
CA GLN A 427 1.59 12.65 -4.15
C GLN A 427 2.99 12.40 -3.57
N PHE A 428 3.19 11.31 -2.83
CA PHE A 428 4.42 11.04 -2.11
C PHE A 428 5.02 9.67 -2.49
N THR A 429 6.26 9.68 -2.96
CA THR A 429 6.91 8.49 -3.55
C THR A 429 8.22 8.10 -2.90
N LYS A 430 8.74 8.90 -1.96
CA LYS A 430 10.03 8.62 -1.33
C LYS A 430 9.88 7.54 -0.26
N PRO A 431 10.79 6.55 -0.16
CA PRO A 431 10.74 5.53 0.90
C PRO A 431 10.70 6.13 2.29
N VAL A 432 9.80 5.60 3.14
CA VAL A 432 9.62 6.04 4.53
C VAL A 432 9.85 4.86 5.48
N HIS A 433 10.79 5.00 6.41
CA HIS A 433 10.96 4.08 7.53
C HIS A 433 10.09 4.53 8.70
N ILE A 434 9.00 3.80 8.97
CA ILE A 434 8.02 4.17 9.99
C ILE A 434 8.37 3.48 11.30
N ILE A 435 8.75 4.25 12.32
CA ILE A 435 8.87 3.79 13.70
C ILE A 435 7.50 3.95 14.36
N LEU A 436 6.88 2.82 14.70
CA LEU A 436 5.55 2.79 15.31
C LEU A 436 5.67 2.79 16.83
N CYS A 437 5.10 3.82 17.43
CA CYS A 437 5.01 4.00 18.87
C CYS A 437 3.64 3.55 19.38
N GLY A 438 3.52 3.07 20.61
CA GLY A 438 2.23 2.71 21.21
C GLY A 438 1.57 1.44 20.64
N SER A 439 2.30 0.63 19.86
CA SER A 439 1.79 -0.65 19.34
C SER A 439 1.68 -1.68 20.46
N THR A 440 0.44 -1.95 20.89
CA THR A 440 0.16 -2.99 21.89
C THR A 440 0.04 -4.35 21.18
N ARG A 441 0.81 -5.37 21.62
CA ARG A 441 0.83 -6.74 21.05
C ARG A 441 1.19 -6.82 19.56
N GLY A 442 1.82 -5.77 19.03
CA GLY A 442 2.23 -5.70 17.62
C GLY A 442 1.09 -5.41 16.64
N GLU A 443 -0.08 -4.92 17.10
CA GLU A 443 -1.09 -4.40 16.18
C GLU A 443 -0.54 -3.17 15.45
N VAL A 444 -0.79 -3.09 14.14
CA VAL A 444 -0.45 -1.95 13.30
C VAL A 444 -1.71 -1.40 12.62
N LEU A 445 -1.92 -0.09 12.68
CA LEU A 445 -3.00 0.57 11.93
C LEU A 445 -2.75 0.49 10.42
N SER A 446 -3.82 0.23 9.66
CA SER A 446 -3.74 -0.01 8.21
C SER A 446 -3.15 1.15 7.40
N ASP A 447 -3.31 2.39 7.85
CA ASP A 447 -2.76 3.56 7.16
C ASP A 447 -1.22 3.51 7.10
N TYR A 448 -0.56 3.09 8.18
CA TYR A 448 0.89 2.96 8.22
C TYR A 448 1.39 1.80 7.35
N LEU A 449 0.64 0.69 7.29
CA LEU A 449 0.88 -0.39 6.33
C LEU A 449 0.83 0.13 4.89
N LEU A 450 -0.19 0.94 4.59
CA LEU A 450 -0.39 1.54 3.28
C LEU A 450 0.73 2.51 2.90
N ILE A 451 1.14 3.40 3.82
CA ILE A 451 2.23 4.35 3.61
C ILE A 451 3.53 3.58 3.31
N ALA A 452 3.90 2.61 4.15
CA ALA A 452 5.13 1.84 3.94
C ALA A 452 5.11 1.05 2.62
N TRP A 453 3.97 0.46 2.25
CA TRP A 453 3.83 -0.26 0.97
C TRP A 453 3.94 0.67 -0.24
N LYS A 454 3.19 1.78 -0.26
CA LYS A 454 3.16 2.72 -1.40
C LYS A 454 4.48 3.44 -1.61
N THR A 455 5.17 3.76 -0.52
CA THR A 455 6.45 4.46 -0.57
C THR A 455 7.64 3.53 -0.77
N LYS A 456 7.44 2.21 -0.77
CA LYS A 456 8.52 1.21 -0.75
C LYS A 456 9.42 1.30 0.50
N GLY A 457 8.85 1.80 1.58
CA GLY A 457 9.47 1.93 2.89
C GLY A 457 9.37 0.68 3.76
N SER A 458 9.37 0.87 5.08
CA SER A 458 9.29 -0.22 6.05
C SER A 458 8.62 0.23 7.33
N ILE A 459 8.24 -0.75 8.15
CA ILE A 459 7.67 -0.53 9.48
C ILE A 459 8.60 -1.12 10.52
N HIS A 460 8.73 -0.43 11.65
CA HIS A 460 9.61 -0.81 12.72
C HIS A 460 8.84 -0.75 14.04
N THR A 461 8.65 -1.90 14.66
CA THR A 461 8.12 -2.01 16.04
C THR A 461 9.29 -2.12 17.01
N ILE A 462 9.02 -2.24 18.31
CA ILE A 462 10.09 -2.45 19.29
C ILE A 462 10.85 -3.77 19.07
N GLU A 463 10.18 -4.83 18.56
CA GLU A 463 10.79 -6.14 18.32
C GLU A 463 11.20 -6.41 16.86
N GLU A 464 10.52 -5.85 15.86
CA GLU A 464 10.63 -6.30 14.48
C GLU A 464 10.84 -5.15 13.47
N ASP A 465 11.66 -5.42 12.44
CA ASP A 465 11.85 -4.55 11.28
C ASP A 465 11.17 -5.17 10.04
N ILE A 466 10.01 -4.66 9.67
CA ILE A 466 9.09 -5.20 8.65
C ILE A 466 9.35 -4.52 7.31
N SER A 467 10.44 -4.91 6.64
CA SER A 467 10.81 -4.39 5.31
C SER A 467 10.13 -5.11 4.15
N LYS A 468 9.61 -6.32 4.38
CA LYS A 468 8.91 -7.13 3.38
C LYS A 468 7.66 -6.43 2.82
N ILE A 469 7.06 -5.54 3.61
CA ILE A 469 5.84 -4.81 3.24
C ILE A 469 5.98 -4.06 1.92
N ALA A 470 7.12 -3.42 1.63
CA ALA A 470 7.40 -2.69 0.38
C ALA A 470 7.15 -3.50 -0.90
N THR A 471 7.24 -4.83 -0.80
CA THR A 471 7.23 -5.76 -1.94
C THR A 471 5.96 -6.56 -2.06
N MET A 472 5.00 -6.35 -1.14
CA MET A 472 3.79 -7.14 -1.13
C MET A 472 2.99 -6.94 -2.41
N SER A 473 2.49 -8.04 -2.95
CA SER A 473 1.59 -8.09 -4.10
C SER A 473 0.17 -8.35 -3.65
N GLU A 474 -0.81 -7.93 -4.46
CA GLU A 474 -2.24 -8.14 -4.23
C GLU A 474 -2.55 -9.59 -3.78
N GLY A 475 -3.30 -9.74 -2.70
CA GLY A 475 -3.67 -11.02 -2.11
C GLY A 475 -2.62 -11.65 -1.16
N GLN A 476 -1.40 -11.12 -1.07
CA GLN A 476 -0.41 -11.62 -0.11
C GLN A 476 -0.75 -11.25 1.33
N THR A 477 -0.27 -12.07 2.26
CA THR A 477 -0.40 -11.85 3.69
C THR A 477 0.94 -11.54 4.34
N ILE A 478 0.88 -10.79 5.44
CA ILE A 478 2.01 -10.55 6.32
C ILE A 478 1.54 -10.68 7.77
N GLN A 479 2.35 -11.33 8.58
CA GLN A 479 2.15 -11.40 10.02
C GLN A 479 3.04 -10.37 10.68
N ILE A 480 2.46 -9.58 11.59
CA ILE A 480 3.17 -8.60 12.41
C ILE A 480 2.66 -8.80 13.83
N GLY A 481 3.55 -9.18 14.75
CA GLY A 481 3.17 -9.63 16.08
C GLY A 481 2.11 -10.74 16.06
N GLY A 482 1.00 -10.54 16.79
CA GLY A 482 -0.13 -11.46 16.84
C GLY A 482 -1.12 -11.36 15.67
N TYR A 483 -0.92 -10.44 14.73
CA TYR A 483 -1.92 -10.06 13.74
C TYR A 483 -1.47 -10.42 12.32
N THR A 484 -2.42 -10.87 11.51
CA THR A 484 -2.23 -11.13 10.09
C THR A 484 -2.98 -10.09 9.27
N TYR A 485 -2.27 -9.49 8.33
CA TYR A 485 -2.80 -8.52 7.37
C TYR A 485 -2.75 -9.10 5.98
N LYS A 486 -3.73 -8.76 5.15
CA LYS A 486 -3.80 -9.12 3.74
C LYS A 486 -3.98 -7.85 2.92
N ILE A 487 -3.25 -7.72 1.83
CA ILE A 487 -3.48 -6.65 0.86
C ILE A 487 -4.61 -7.06 -0.09
N LEU A 488 -5.70 -6.28 -0.09
CA LEU A 488 -6.92 -6.50 -0.86
C LEU A 488 -7.40 -5.18 -1.47
N GLY A 489 -7.61 -5.14 -2.78
CA GLY A 489 -8.06 -3.94 -3.50
C GLY A 489 -7.12 -2.74 -3.36
N GLY A 490 -5.82 -2.98 -3.13
CA GLY A 490 -4.85 -1.91 -2.86
C GLY A 490 -4.88 -1.35 -1.43
N GLU A 491 -5.59 -1.98 -0.49
CA GLU A 491 -5.65 -1.62 0.92
C GLU A 491 -5.19 -2.78 1.82
N PHE A 492 -4.74 -2.47 3.04
CA PHE A 492 -4.41 -3.51 4.03
C PHE A 492 -5.61 -3.79 4.93
N VAL A 493 -5.95 -5.08 5.01
CA VAL A 493 -7.05 -5.58 5.83
C VAL A 493 -6.52 -6.58 6.86
N ARG A 494 -6.83 -6.36 8.14
CA ARG A 494 -6.59 -7.33 9.21
C ARG A 494 -7.52 -8.55 9.05
N ILE A 495 -6.96 -9.75 8.93
CA ILE A 495 -7.73 -11.00 8.76
C ILE A 495 -7.75 -11.89 10.02
N THR A 496 -6.85 -11.69 10.98
CA THR A 496 -7.00 -12.32 12.31
C THR A 496 -8.19 -11.69 13.03
N LYS A 497 -9.04 -12.50 13.68
CA LYS A 497 -10.08 -11.99 14.58
C LYS A 497 -9.40 -11.47 15.86
N ALA A 498 -9.78 -10.26 16.27
CA ALA A 498 -9.43 -9.71 17.58
C ALA A 498 -10.03 -10.54 18.72
#